data_AF-A0AAD1Y102-F1
#
_entry.id   AF-A0AAD1Y102-F1
#
_cell.length_a   1.000
_cell.length_b   1.000
_cell.length_c   1.000
_cell.angle_alpha   90.00
_cell.angle_beta   90.00
_cell.angle_gamma   90.00
#
_symmetry.space_group_name_H-M   'P 1'
#
loop_
_entity.id
_entity.type
_entity.pdbx_description
1 polymer ?
#
loop_
_entity_poly.entity_id
_entity_poly.type
_entity_poly.pdbx_seq_one_letter_code
_entity_poly.pdbx_strand_id
1 'polypeptide(L)'
;MSLWKERTQGQYQKEKQAERLDCFLTITYIYPHVLDPKDVDTLAKRETELTLISKYFTYGTMALYGLGLAARIYKRGMFPYFSDWVKHAVLFVGGGLGTGLLAEKIACETYYNKILINMSNKYAFTPQEVTELQRNLNEYYIEREREEDLARGD
;
A
#
# COMPACT_ATOMS: atom_id res chain seq x y z
N MET A 1 7.00 -38.10 1.04
CA MET A 1 6.53 -37.47 2.31
C MET A 1 7.31 -36.22 2.71
N SER A 2 8.52 -35.94 2.19
CA SER A 2 9.32 -34.76 2.55
C SER A 2 8.79 -33.44 1.98
N LEU A 3 8.35 -33.42 0.71
CA LEU A 3 7.86 -32.20 0.04
C LEU A 3 6.62 -31.57 0.68
N TRP A 4 5.74 -32.39 1.29
CA TRP A 4 4.56 -31.90 2.01
C TRP A 4 4.91 -31.24 3.35
N LYS A 5 5.95 -31.74 4.04
CA LYS A 5 6.46 -31.15 5.29
C LYS A 5 7.19 -29.83 5.04
N GLU A 6 7.95 -29.72 3.97
CA GLU A 6 8.59 -28.46 3.57
C GLU A 6 7.56 -27.38 3.19
N ARG A 7 6.51 -27.74 2.44
CA ARG A 7 5.43 -26.80 2.10
C ARG A 7 4.68 -26.29 3.33
N THR A 8 4.39 -27.17 4.29
CA THR A 8 3.71 -26.78 5.54
C THR A 8 4.59 -25.94 6.45
N GLN A 9 5.89 -26.25 6.58
CA GLN A 9 6.82 -25.37 7.29
C GLN A 9 6.94 -23.98 6.64
N GLY A 10 6.98 -23.92 5.30
CA GLY A 10 7.02 -22.65 4.58
C GLY A 10 5.75 -21.81 4.76
N GLN A 11 4.58 -22.44 4.80
CA GLN A 11 3.31 -21.74 5.07
C GLN A 11 3.26 -21.20 6.50
N TYR A 12 3.67 -22.01 7.49
CA TYR A 12 3.70 -21.59 8.89
C TYR A 12 4.62 -20.37 9.13
N GLN A 13 5.79 -20.33 8.47
CA GLN A 13 6.65 -19.15 8.58
C GLN A 13 6.05 -17.90 7.94
N LYS A 14 5.33 -18.04 6.82
CA LYS A 14 4.62 -16.93 6.18
C LYS A 14 3.49 -16.39 7.06
N GLU A 15 2.71 -17.28 7.68
CA GLU A 15 1.64 -16.89 8.61
C GLU A 15 2.21 -16.13 9.82
N LYS A 16 3.29 -16.64 10.42
CA LYS A 16 3.96 -15.96 11.54
C LYS A 16 4.52 -14.59 11.15
N GLN A 17 5.04 -14.44 9.93
CA GLN A 17 5.50 -13.14 9.42
C GLN A 17 4.33 -12.18 9.17
N ALA A 18 3.21 -12.68 8.65
CA ALA A 18 2.00 -11.91 8.43
C ALA A 18 1.41 -11.42 9.77
N GLU A 19 1.34 -12.29 10.77
CA GLU A 19 0.86 -11.95 12.12
C GLU A 19 1.71 -10.85 12.77
N ARG A 20 3.04 -10.94 12.66
CA ARG A 20 3.96 -9.88 13.13
C ARG A 20 3.76 -8.56 12.41
N LEU A 21 3.55 -8.62 11.09
CA LEU A 21 3.28 -7.43 10.30
C LEU A 21 1.97 -6.78 10.72
N ASP A 22 0.93 -7.56 10.98
CA ASP A 22 -0.38 -7.08 11.42
C ASP A 22 -0.30 -6.43 12.82
N CYS A 23 0.43 -7.06 13.74
CA CYS A 23 0.75 -6.50 15.06
C CYS A 23 1.49 -5.16 14.93
N PHE A 24 2.49 -5.09 14.06
CA PHE A 24 3.26 -3.87 13.81
C PHE A 24 2.40 -2.76 13.22
N LEU A 25 1.55 -3.06 12.22
CA LEU A 25 0.65 -2.07 11.61
C LEU A 25 -0.37 -1.53 12.62
N THR A 26 -0.91 -2.40 13.48
CA THR A 26 -1.84 -2.02 14.54
C THR A 26 -1.18 -1.05 15.53
N ILE A 27 0.04 -1.34 15.98
CA ILE A 27 0.78 -0.45 16.88
C ILE A 27 1.14 0.85 16.18
N THR A 28 1.55 0.80 14.91
CA THR A 28 1.87 2.02 14.14
C THR A 28 0.69 2.98 14.07
N TYR A 29 -0.53 2.47 13.94
CA TYR A 29 -1.74 3.28 13.82
C TYR A 29 -2.25 3.81 15.16
N ILE A 30 -2.20 3.00 16.22
CA ILE A 30 -2.73 3.34 17.55
C ILE A 30 -1.69 4.09 18.39
N TYR A 31 -0.43 3.72 18.27
CA TYR A 31 0.69 4.17 19.10
C TYR A 31 1.91 4.64 18.27
N PRO A 32 1.75 5.68 17.44
CA PRO A 32 2.86 6.16 16.60
C PRO A 32 4.06 6.67 17.42
N HIS A 33 3.85 7.03 18.69
CA HIS A 33 4.89 7.51 19.60
C HIS A 33 5.84 6.42 20.12
N VAL A 34 5.49 5.14 19.95
CA VAL A 34 6.35 4.00 20.34
C VAL A 34 7.42 3.73 19.28
N LEU A 35 7.24 4.27 18.08
CA LEU A 35 8.19 4.14 16.97
C LEU A 35 9.21 5.27 17.00
N ASP A 36 10.43 4.97 16.52
CA ASP A 36 11.41 6.01 16.24
C ASP A 36 10.81 7.02 15.26
N PRO A 37 10.91 8.34 15.51
CA PRO A 37 10.34 9.36 14.62
C PRO A 37 10.86 9.26 13.18
N LYS A 38 12.10 8.80 13.01
CA LYS A 38 12.70 8.54 11.69
C LYS A 38 12.00 7.44 10.90
N ASP A 39 11.52 6.41 11.59
CA ASP A 39 10.82 5.29 10.96
C ASP A 39 9.40 5.70 10.59
N VAL A 40 8.74 6.51 11.43
CA VAL A 40 7.44 7.14 11.13
C VAL A 40 7.53 8.03 9.89
N ASP A 41 8.57 8.87 9.78
CA ASP A 41 8.81 9.70 8.59
C ASP A 41 9.01 8.85 7.33
N THR A 42 9.67 7.70 7.46
CA THR A 42 9.90 6.77 6.36
C THR A 42 8.58 6.15 5.87
N LEU A 43 7.68 5.80 6.80
CA LEU A 43 6.33 5.32 6.48
C LEU A 43 5.47 6.40 5.83
N ALA A 44 5.52 7.64 6.33
CA ALA A 44 4.78 8.76 5.77
C ALA A 44 5.24 9.12 4.34
N LYS A 45 6.56 9.10 4.09
CA LYS A 45 7.13 9.29 2.74
C LYS A 45 6.61 8.23 1.77
N ARG A 46 6.60 6.96 2.20
CA ARG A 46 6.05 5.86 1.40
C ARG A 46 4.60 6.14 0.95
N GLU A 47 3.71 6.51 1.87
CA GLU A 47 2.30 6.76 1.51
C GLU A 47 2.14 7.94 0.53
N THR A 48 2.94 8.98 0.73
CA THR A 48 2.94 10.16 -0.13
C THR A 48 3.41 9.81 -1.54
N GLU A 49 4.50 9.07 -1.67
CA GLU A 49 5.06 8.62 -2.95
C GLU A 49 4.12 7.66 -3.68
N LEU A 50 3.52 6.69 -2.97
CA LEU A 50 2.55 5.77 -3.57
C LEU A 50 1.32 6.52 -4.12
N THR A 51 0.85 7.51 -3.39
CA THR A 51 -0.30 8.34 -3.77
C THR A 51 0.04 9.21 -4.99
N LEU A 52 1.24 9.77 -5.05
CA LEU A 52 1.72 10.53 -6.21
C LEU A 52 1.77 9.66 -7.46
N ILE A 53 2.36 8.47 -7.37
CA ILE A 53 2.43 7.52 -8.49
C ILE A 53 1.02 7.19 -8.99
N SER A 54 0.07 6.93 -8.09
CA SER A 54 -1.33 6.66 -8.45
C SER A 54 -2.00 7.85 -9.16
N LYS A 55 -1.78 9.09 -8.68
CA LYS A 55 -2.36 10.29 -9.30
C LYS A 55 -1.80 10.52 -10.71
N TYR A 56 -0.48 10.47 -10.87
CA TYR A 56 0.17 10.60 -12.18
C TYR A 56 -0.26 9.49 -13.14
N PHE A 57 -0.49 8.27 -12.64
CA PHE A 57 -1.04 7.17 -13.43
C PHE A 57 -2.44 7.47 -13.98
N THR A 58 -3.37 7.93 -13.13
CA THR A 58 -4.74 8.26 -13.55
C THR A 58 -4.74 9.40 -14.57
N TYR A 59 -3.91 10.44 -14.38
CA TYR A 59 -3.81 11.53 -15.35
C TYR A 59 -3.16 11.11 -16.66
N GLY A 60 -2.10 10.31 -16.62
CA GLY A 60 -1.41 9.82 -17.82
C GLY A 60 -2.31 8.93 -18.68
N THR A 61 -3.07 8.04 -18.06
CA THR A 61 -4.03 7.16 -18.76
C THR A 61 -5.19 7.95 -19.36
N MET A 62 -5.77 8.91 -18.63
CA MET A 62 -6.79 9.83 -19.16
C MET A 62 -6.28 10.65 -20.33
N ALA A 63 -5.07 11.22 -20.23
CA ALA A 63 -4.47 12.04 -21.29
C ALA A 63 -4.23 11.22 -22.56
N LEU A 64 -3.70 10.00 -22.43
CA LEU A 64 -3.49 9.09 -23.56
C LEU A 64 -4.80 8.65 -24.21
N TYR A 65 -5.81 8.35 -23.40
CA TYR A 65 -7.14 8.02 -23.90
C TYR A 65 -7.77 9.20 -24.67
N GLY A 66 -7.64 10.40 -24.13
CA GLY A 66 -8.08 11.65 -24.78
C GLY A 66 -7.38 11.88 -26.12
N LEU A 67 -6.05 11.67 -26.18
CA LEU A 67 -5.29 11.75 -27.43
C LEU A 67 -5.73 10.69 -28.45
N GLY A 68 -6.01 9.46 -28.01
CA GLY A 68 -6.53 8.39 -28.86
C GLY A 68 -7.91 8.73 -29.46
N LEU A 69 -8.81 9.32 -28.66
CA LEU A 69 -10.12 9.79 -29.11
C LEU A 69 -10.00 10.97 -30.08
N ALA A 70 -9.18 11.97 -29.76
CA ALA A 70 -8.95 13.13 -30.63
C ALA A 70 -8.36 12.69 -31.99
N ALA A 71 -7.40 11.77 -31.98
CA ALA A 71 -6.85 11.18 -33.18
C ALA A 71 -7.91 10.41 -34.00
N ARG A 72 -8.87 9.74 -33.35
CA ARG A 72 -9.98 9.04 -34.01
C ARG A 72 -10.96 10.01 -34.67
N ILE A 73 -11.29 11.12 -33.99
CA ILE A 73 -12.22 12.15 -34.51
C ILE A 73 -11.60 12.87 -35.71
N TYR A 74 -10.32 13.27 -35.62
CA TYR A 74 -9.58 13.92 -36.70
C TYR A 74 -9.47 13.05 -37.96
N LYS A 75 -9.45 11.72 -37.80
CA LYS A 75 -9.24 10.75 -38.89
C LYS A 75 -10.46 10.40 -39.73
N ARG A 76 -11.64 10.95 -39.47
CA ARG A 76 -12.88 10.58 -40.20
C ARG A 76 -12.88 10.98 -41.69
N GLY A 77 -11.76 11.45 -42.27
CA GLY A 77 -11.71 11.96 -43.64
C GLY A 77 -10.60 11.52 -44.62
N MET A 78 -9.41 10.98 -44.25
CA MET A 78 -8.29 11.11 -45.23
C MET A 78 -7.21 10.02 -45.46
N PHE A 79 -6.94 8.97 -44.67
CA PHE A 79 -5.84 8.01 -45.03
C PHE A 79 -5.99 6.56 -44.51
N PRO A 80 -5.91 5.52 -45.38
CA PRO A 80 -6.11 4.11 -45.00
C PRO A 80 -4.94 3.51 -44.19
N TYR A 81 -3.69 3.75 -44.58
CA TYR A 81 -2.49 3.22 -43.90
C TYR A 81 -2.18 3.88 -42.55
N PHE A 82 -2.67 5.10 -42.35
CA PHE A 82 -2.46 5.82 -41.10
C PHE A 82 -3.24 5.19 -39.92
N SER A 83 -4.32 4.46 -40.20
CA SER A 83 -5.12 3.80 -39.17
C SER A 83 -4.33 2.71 -38.45
N ASP A 84 -3.53 1.92 -39.16
CA ASP A 84 -2.72 0.85 -38.57
C ASP A 84 -1.52 1.39 -37.80
N TRP A 85 -0.86 2.42 -38.31
CA TRP A 85 0.20 3.12 -37.57
C TRP A 85 -0.31 3.69 -36.24
N VAL A 86 -1.52 4.26 -36.20
CA VAL A 86 -2.11 4.76 -34.93
C VAL A 86 -2.58 3.65 -34.02
N LYS A 87 -3.11 2.53 -34.53
CA LYS A 87 -3.37 1.36 -33.68
C LYS A 87 -2.08 0.88 -33.02
N HIS A 88 -0.99 0.80 -33.79
CA HIS A 88 0.31 0.35 -33.28
C HIS A 88 0.92 1.38 -32.32
N ALA A 89 0.78 2.67 -32.59
CA ALA A 89 1.22 3.72 -31.66
C ALA A 89 0.41 3.70 -30.36
N VAL A 90 -0.92 3.56 -30.43
CA VAL A 90 -1.77 3.45 -29.24
C VAL A 90 -1.48 2.16 -28.47
N LEU A 91 -1.17 1.05 -29.15
CA LEU A 91 -0.86 -0.23 -28.52
C LEU A 91 0.57 -0.27 -27.97
N PHE A 92 1.52 0.40 -28.62
CA PHE A 92 2.89 0.56 -28.12
C PHE A 92 2.96 1.52 -26.94
N VAL A 93 2.26 2.66 -27.02
CA VAL A 93 2.23 3.66 -25.94
C VAL A 93 1.31 3.18 -24.81
N GLY A 94 0.10 2.71 -25.11
CA GLY A 94 -0.82 2.19 -24.11
C GLY A 94 -0.39 0.86 -23.51
N GLY A 95 0.13 -0.05 -24.33
CA GLY A 95 0.64 -1.35 -23.88
C GLY A 95 2.02 -1.25 -23.25
N GLY A 96 2.97 -0.55 -23.88
CA GLY A 96 4.34 -0.38 -23.38
C GLY A 96 4.42 0.50 -22.13
N LEU A 97 3.77 1.68 -22.13
CA LEU A 97 3.73 2.50 -20.91
C LEU A 97 2.84 1.85 -19.85
N GLY A 98 1.69 1.29 -20.23
CA GLY A 98 0.81 0.61 -19.27
C GLY A 98 1.49 -0.55 -18.56
N THR A 99 2.16 -1.44 -19.31
CA THR A 99 2.89 -2.58 -18.72
C THR A 99 4.16 -2.16 -18.01
N GLY A 100 4.93 -1.20 -18.54
CA GLY A 100 6.12 -0.66 -17.89
C GLY A 100 5.81 0.00 -16.54
N LEU A 101 4.73 0.79 -16.49
CA LEU A 101 4.29 1.47 -15.26
C LEU A 101 3.62 0.51 -14.27
N LEU A 102 2.89 -0.52 -14.74
CA LEU A 102 2.42 -1.59 -13.87
C LEU A 102 3.59 -2.38 -13.26
N ALA A 103 4.61 -2.68 -14.05
CA ALA A 103 5.82 -3.33 -13.56
C ALA A 103 6.54 -2.44 -12.53
N GLU A 104 6.61 -1.13 -12.76
CA GLU A 104 7.18 -0.18 -11.81
C GLU A 104 6.36 -0.08 -10.51
N LYS A 105 5.03 -0.06 -10.60
CA LYS A 105 4.14 -0.09 -9.42
C LYS A 105 4.34 -1.37 -8.62
N ILE A 106 4.37 -2.53 -9.27
CA ILE A 106 4.61 -3.83 -8.61
C ILE A 106 6.01 -3.86 -7.99
N ALA A 107 7.03 -3.33 -8.68
CA ALA A 107 8.38 -3.22 -8.16
C ALA A 107 8.46 -2.30 -6.93
N CYS A 108 7.76 -1.17 -6.95
CA CYS A 108 7.67 -0.25 -5.81
C CYS A 108 6.93 -0.90 -4.63
N GLU A 109 5.76 -1.51 -4.86
CA GLU A 109 5.01 -2.20 -3.81
C GLU A 109 5.82 -3.34 -3.19
N THR A 110 6.53 -4.13 -4.00
CA THR A 110 7.39 -5.21 -3.50
C THR A 110 8.60 -4.69 -2.73
N TYR A 111 9.21 -3.58 -3.17
CA TYR A 111 10.27 -2.89 -2.42
C TYR A 111 9.77 -2.37 -1.06
N TYR A 112 8.62 -1.71 -1.06
CA TYR A 112 8.01 -1.19 0.17
C TYR A 112 7.55 -2.27 1.13
N ASN A 113 7.04 -3.39 0.62
CA ASN A 113 6.71 -4.55 1.44
C ASN A 113 7.95 -5.13 2.11
N LYS A 114 9.12 -5.13 1.45
CA LYS A 114 10.38 -5.52 2.10
C LYS A 114 10.76 -4.56 3.23
N ILE A 115 10.58 -3.26 3.04
CA ILE A 115 10.84 -2.26 4.10
C ILE A 115 9.92 -2.49 5.30
N LEU A 116 8.62 -2.69 5.07
CA LEU A 116 7.65 -2.99 6.12
C LEU A 116 8.00 -4.26 6.90
N ILE A 117 8.38 -5.33 6.20
CA ILE A 117 8.81 -6.58 6.83
C ILE A 117 10.10 -6.36 7.64
N ASN A 118 11.02 -5.53 7.15
CA ASN A 118 12.24 -5.23 7.89
C ASN A 118 11.94 -4.41 9.15
N MET A 119 11.04 -3.43 9.08
CA MET A 119 10.59 -2.67 10.25
C MET A 119 9.81 -3.54 11.24
N SER A 120 8.92 -4.41 10.77
CA SER A 120 8.19 -5.33 11.66
C SER A 120 9.15 -6.30 12.36
N ASN A 121 10.24 -6.72 11.71
CA ASN A 121 11.29 -7.51 12.34
C ASN A 121 12.16 -6.68 13.31
N LYS A 122 12.34 -5.37 13.08
CA LYS A 122 13.09 -4.47 13.99
C LYS A 122 12.37 -4.32 15.33
N TYR A 123 11.06 -4.08 15.30
CA TYR A 123 10.27 -3.86 16.53
C TYR A 123 9.75 -5.16 17.13
N ALA A 124 9.57 -6.21 16.32
CA ALA A 124 9.27 -7.58 16.72
C ALA A 124 8.17 -7.73 17.80
N PHE A 125 7.17 -6.86 17.78
CA PHE A 125 6.08 -6.86 18.77
C PHE A 125 5.42 -8.23 18.84
N THR A 126 5.25 -8.71 20.06
CA THR A 126 4.51 -9.95 20.31
C THR A 126 3.00 -9.65 20.34
N PRO A 127 2.15 -10.60 19.94
CA PRO A 127 0.70 -10.43 20.04
C PRO A 127 0.28 -10.18 21.49
N GLN A 128 1.01 -10.69 22.47
CA GLN A 128 0.78 -10.46 23.90
C GLN A 128 0.95 -8.99 24.27
N GLU A 129 2.06 -8.36 23.88
CA GLU A 129 2.31 -6.94 24.12
C GLU A 129 1.26 -6.05 23.45
N VAL A 130 0.84 -6.39 22.22
CA VAL A 130 -0.21 -5.64 21.51
C VAL A 130 -1.53 -5.71 22.27
N THR A 131 -1.93 -6.89 22.73
CA THR A 131 -3.18 -7.07 23.48
C THR A 131 -3.13 -6.39 24.85
N GLU A 132 -1.98 -6.37 25.51
CA GLU A 132 -1.80 -5.69 26.79
C GLU A 132 -1.86 -4.17 26.63
N LEU A 133 -1.22 -3.63 25.59
CA LEU A 133 -1.34 -2.23 25.22
C LEU A 133 -2.80 -1.86 24.91
N GLN A 134 -3.52 -2.69 24.14
CA GLN A 134 -4.94 -2.46 23.87
C GLN A 134 -5.79 -2.50 25.14
N ARG A 135 -5.50 -3.42 26.08
CA ARG A 135 -6.21 -3.51 27.35
C ARG A 135 -5.98 -2.26 28.20
N ASN A 136 -4.72 -1.82 28.31
CA ASN A 136 -4.33 -0.62 29.06
C ASN A 136 -5.00 0.64 28.48
N LEU A 137 -5.05 0.77 27.15
CA LEU A 137 -5.78 1.87 26.51
C LEU A 137 -7.27 1.89 26.89
N ASN A 138 -7.89 0.71 26.87
CA ASN A 138 -9.30 0.59 27.16
C ASN A 138 -9.59 0.90 28.63
N GLU A 139 -8.71 0.46 29.55
CA GLU A 139 -8.75 0.84 30.97
C GLU A 139 -8.66 2.37 31.12
N TYR A 140 -7.70 3.03 30.46
CA TYR A 140 -7.56 4.49 30.48
C TYR A 140 -8.80 5.24 29.99
N TYR A 141 -9.43 4.79 28.89
CA TYR A 141 -10.65 5.43 28.39
C TYR A 141 -11.83 5.26 29.35
N ILE A 142 -11.97 4.09 29.98
CA ILE A 142 -13.02 3.84 30.97
C ILE A 142 -12.83 4.72 32.21
N GLU A 143 -11.59 4.89 32.67
CA GLU A 143 -11.28 5.78 33.79
C GLU A 143 -11.62 7.23 33.45
N ARG A 144 -11.22 7.70 32.26
CA ARG A 144 -11.53 9.07 31.82
C ARG A 144 -13.03 9.31 31.69
N GLU A 145 -13.79 8.35 31.16
CA GLU A 145 -15.25 8.45 31.06
C GLU A 145 -15.91 8.55 32.45
N ARG A 146 -15.43 7.77 33.43
CA ARG A 146 -15.90 7.89 34.83
C ARG A 146 -15.59 9.24 35.46
N GLU A 147 -14.41 9.80 35.20
CA GLU A 147 -14.05 11.14 35.69
C GLU A 147 -14.92 12.23 35.07
N GLU A 148 -15.21 12.13 33.76
CA GLU A 148 -16.11 13.04 33.05
C GLU A 148 -17.55 12.95 33.60
N ASP A 149 -18.03 11.75 33.91
CA ASP A 149 -19.36 11.55 34.51
C ASP A 149 -19.45 12.10 35.94
N LEU A 150 -18.41 11.91 36.75
CA LEU A 150 -18.33 12.52 38.09
C LEU A 150 -18.32 14.05 38.00
N ALA A 151 -17.59 14.63 37.02
CA ALA A 151 -17.54 16.07 36.82
C ALA A 151 -18.83 16.68 36.26
N ARG A 152 -19.72 15.87 35.65
CA ARG A 152 -21.06 16.31 35.19
C ARG A 152 -22.16 16.09 36.22
N GLY A 153 -21.90 15.28 37.25
CA GLY A 153 -22.85 14.92 38.30
C GLY A 153 -22.92 15.91 39.47
N ASP A 154 -21.96 16.84 39.56
CA ASP A 154 -21.94 18.00 40.47
C ASP A 154 -22.44 19.28 39.76
#